data_AF-A0A9N8F0W5-F1
#
_entry.id   AF-A0A9N8F0W5-F1
#
_cell.length_a   1.000
_cell.length_b   1.000
_cell.length_c   1.000
_cell.angle_alpha   90.00
_cell.angle_beta   90.00
_cell.angle_gamma   90.00
#
_symmetry.space_group_name_H-M   'P 1'
#
loop_
_entity.id
_entity.type
_entity.pdbx_description
1 polymer ?
#
loop_
_entity_poly.entity_id
_entity_poly.type
_entity_poly.pdbx_seq_one_letter_code
_entity_poly.pdbx_strand_id
1 'polypeptide(L)'
;MTSASPPQPDAAATPELYRATSLLSIWGPCRRVGDEYLSCVVLSGMGMCKPLRRTFEQCAAETAEYSTSVLDQLASQACGHVEDSNPAAKRNCAAEILLMQQQMQQRPPQQGPQMQ
;
A
#
# COMPACT_ATOMS: atom_id res chain seq x y z
N MET A 1 3.87 -11.63 -31.32
CA MET A 1 4.13 -10.59 -30.29
C MET A 1 2.77 -10.17 -29.75
N THR A 2 2.32 -10.78 -28.65
CA THR A 2 1.06 -10.40 -28.00
C THR A 2 1.32 -9.17 -27.14
N SER A 3 0.89 -8.00 -27.61
CA SER A 3 0.78 -6.81 -26.77
C SER A 3 -0.26 -7.10 -25.69
N ALA A 4 0.19 -7.49 -24.50
CA ALA A 4 -0.66 -7.47 -23.33
C ALA A 4 -1.02 -6.01 -23.05
N SER A 5 -2.31 -5.68 -23.11
CA SER A 5 -2.80 -4.39 -22.65
C SER A 5 -2.36 -4.17 -21.20
N PRO A 6 -1.96 -2.95 -20.82
CA PRO A 6 -1.69 -2.66 -19.41
C PRO A 6 -2.95 -3.00 -18.59
N PRO A 7 -2.80 -3.61 -17.40
CA PRO A 7 -3.95 -3.91 -16.55
C PRO A 7 -4.71 -2.61 -16.31
N GLN A 8 -5.99 -2.58 -16.66
CA GLN A 8 -6.81 -1.42 -16.35
C GLN A 8 -6.88 -1.26 -14.83
N PRO A 9 -6.82 -0.02 -14.31
CA PRO A 9 -7.04 0.21 -12.89
C PRO A 9 -8.40 -0.40 -12.54
N ASP A 10 -8.38 -1.31 -11.57
CA ASP A 10 -9.57 -2.06 -11.16
C ASP A 10 -10.63 -1.04 -10.72
N ALA A 11 -11.76 -0.96 -11.42
CA ALA A 11 -12.79 0.06 -11.17
C ALA A 11 -13.38 -0.04 -9.75
N ALA A 12 -13.10 -1.15 -9.06
CA ALA A 12 -13.48 -1.43 -7.69
C ALA A 12 -12.43 -1.03 -6.63
N ALA A 13 -11.23 -0.58 -7.01
CA ALA A 13 -10.17 -0.22 -6.06
C ALA A 13 -10.44 1.13 -5.38
N THR A 14 -10.51 1.15 -4.05
CA THR A 14 -10.68 2.39 -3.27
C THR A 14 -9.36 3.11 -3.01
N PRO A 15 -9.37 4.42 -2.70
CA PRO A 15 -8.19 5.13 -2.21
C PRO A 15 -7.49 4.43 -1.03
N GLU A 16 -8.27 3.81 -0.15
CA GLU A 16 -7.80 3.06 1.01
C GLU A 16 -7.02 1.83 0.58
N LEU A 17 -7.48 1.11 -0.45
CA LEU A 17 -6.75 -0.02 -1.02
C LEU A 17 -5.39 0.41 -1.57
N TYR A 18 -5.33 1.52 -2.30
CA TYR A 18 -4.05 2.06 -2.79
C TYR A 18 -3.11 2.45 -1.65
N ARG A 19 -3.64 3.07 -0.58
CA ARG A 19 -2.84 3.44 0.60
C ARG A 19 -2.34 2.21 1.35
N ALA A 20 -3.19 1.22 1.60
CA ALA A 20 -2.80 -0.02 2.28
C ALA A 20 -1.76 -0.80 1.47
N THR A 21 -1.97 -0.91 0.16
CA THR A 21 -0.99 -1.54 -0.74
C THR A 21 0.34 -0.80 -0.70
N SER A 22 0.31 0.54 -0.76
CA SER A 22 1.51 1.38 -0.65
C SER A 22 2.19 1.23 0.71
N LEU A 23 1.42 1.06 1.80
CA LEU A 23 1.96 0.84 3.14
C LEU A 23 2.76 -0.47 3.19
N LEU A 24 2.21 -1.53 2.61
CA LEU A 24 2.79 -2.88 2.59
C LEU A 24 3.97 -3.02 1.61
N SER A 25 4.07 -2.16 0.60
CA SER A 25 5.16 -2.15 -0.39
C SER A 25 6.08 -0.95 -0.24
N ILE A 26 5.63 0.22 -0.72
CA ILE A 26 6.40 1.48 -0.80
C ILE A 26 6.91 1.91 0.56
N TRP A 27 6.09 1.84 1.61
CA TRP A 27 6.47 2.26 2.96
C TRP A 27 6.99 1.10 3.83
N GLY A 28 7.10 -0.10 3.26
CA GLY A 28 7.73 -1.27 3.88
C GLY A 28 9.03 -1.63 3.15
N PRO A 29 9.10 -2.78 2.46
CA PRO A 29 10.32 -3.29 1.84
C PRO A 29 10.92 -2.34 0.78
N CYS A 30 10.11 -1.55 0.08
CA CYS A 30 10.58 -0.63 -0.95
C CYS A 30 10.92 0.77 -0.43
N ARG A 31 10.87 0.99 0.89
CA ARG A 31 11.01 2.32 1.49
C ARG A 31 12.29 3.03 1.10
N ARG A 32 13.41 2.34 1.21
CA ARG A 32 14.73 2.92 0.92
C ARG A 32 14.84 3.39 -0.54
N VAL A 33 14.51 2.52 -1.50
CA VAL A 33 14.60 2.85 -2.93
C VAL A 33 13.56 3.90 -3.33
N GLY A 34 12.40 3.93 -2.67
CA GLY A 34 11.40 4.98 -2.83
C GLY A 34 11.89 6.34 -2.34
N ASP A 35 12.50 6.40 -1.16
CA ASP A 35 13.09 7.65 -0.63
C ASP A 35 14.20 8.18 -1.55
N GLU A 36 15.09 7.30 -2.04
CA GLU A 36 16.14 7.68 -2.99
C GLU A 36 15.56 8.27 -4.29
N TYR A 37 14.54 7.61 -4.86
CA TYR A 37 13.86 8.11 -6.06
C TYR A 37 13.16 9.45 -5.82
N LEU A 38 12.33 9.55 -4.77
CA LEU A 38 11.58 10.77 -4.46
C LEU A 38 12.52 11.95 -4.12
N SER A 39 13.62 11.69 -3.40
CA SER A 39 14.65 12.70 -3.13
C SER A 39 15.30 13.21 -4.41
N CYS A 40 15.63 12.30 -5.35
CA CYS A 40 16.13 12.71 -6.65
C CYS A 40 15.12 13.57 -7.42
N VAL A 41 13.83 13.21 -7.41
CA VAL A 41 12.78 14.02 -8.06
C VAL A 41 12.71 15.43 -7.49
N VAL A 42 12.79 15.57 -6.17
CA VAL A 42 12.79 16.87 -5.49
C VAL A 42 14.03 17.70 -5.87
N LEU A 43 15.21 17.08 -5.93
CA LEU A 43 16.48 17.79 -6.13
C LEU A 43 16.83 18.06 -7.59
N SER A 44 16.41 17.20 -8.52
CA SER A 44 16.89 17.19 -9.90
C SER A 44 15.76 17.13 -10.94
N GLY A 45 14.52 16.95 -10.51
CA GLY A 45 13.37 16.78 -11.38
C GLY A 45 13.25 15.36 -11.95
N MET A 46 12.03 14.98 -12.33
CA MET A 46 11.71 13.60 -12.76
C MET A 46 12.55 13.08 -13.93
N GLY A 47 12.95 13.95 -14.86
CA GLY A 47 13.66 13.56 -16.09
C GLY A 47 15.05 12.98 -15.85
N MET A 48 15.70 13.35 -14.75
CA MET A 48 17.07 12.96 -14.41
C MET A 48 17.14 11.67 -13.58
N CYS A 49 16.01 11.22 -13.01
CA CYS A 49 15.96 10.13 -12.03
C CYS A 49 15.54 8.79 -12.64
N LYS A 50 15.67 8.60 -13.95
CA LYS A 50 15.22 7.38 -14.67
C LYS A 50 15.79 6.07 -14.09
N PRO A 51 17.09 5.98 -13.72
CA PRO A 51 17.61 4.74 -13.13
C PRO A 51 16.93 4.40 -11.80
N LEU A 52 16.77 5.38 -10.92
CA LEU A 52 16.13 5.20 -9.61
C LEU A 52 14.64 4.87 -9.74
N ARG A 53 13.95 5.51 -10.70
CA ARG A 53 12.57 5.20 -11.04
C ARG A 53 12.41 3.71 -11.39
N ARG A 54 13.30 3.17 -12.23
CA ARG A 54 13.24 1.77 -12.65
C ARG A 54 13.41 0.81 -11.48
N THR A 55 14.38 1.08 -10.60
CA THR A 55 14.60 0.28 -9.39
C THR A 55 13.40 0.33 -8.45
N PHE A 56 12.81 1.51 -8.28
CA PHE A 56 11.61 1.69 -7.47
C PHE A 56 10.40 0.94 -8.05
N GLU A 57 10.13 1.08 -9.36
CA GLU A 57 9.05 0.37 -10.06
C GLU A 57 9.23 -1.15 -10.01
N GLN A 58 10.47 -1.64 -10.16
CA GLN A 58 10.79 -3.06 -10.04
C GLN A 58 10.49 -3.59 -8.63
N CYS A 59 10.92 -2.88 -7.58
CA CYS A 59 10.62 -3.26 -6.20
C CYS A 59 9.10 -3.29 -5.95
N ALA A 60 8.38 -2.29 -6.45
CA ALA A 60 6.93 -2.23 -6.31
C ALA A 60 6.24 -3.41 -7.03
N ALA A 61 6.73 -3.81 -8.20
CA ALA A 61 6.21 -4.95 -8.94
C ALA A 61 6.46 -6.28 -8.19
N GLU A 62 7.68 -6.48 -7.68
CA GLU A 62 8.05 -7.69 -6.93
C GLU A 62 7.30 -7.82 -5.60
N THR A 63 6.91 -6.69 -5.00
CA THR A 63 6.18 -6.66 -3.71
C THR A 63 4.67 -6.58 -3.87
N ALA A 64 4.16 -6.44 -5.10
CA ALA A 64 2.72 -6.36 -5.36
C ALA A 64 1.98 -7.62 -4.92
N GLU A 65 2.50 -8.80 -5.27
CA GLU A 65 1.94 -10.10 -4.87
C GLU A 65 1.96 -10.30 -3.35
N TYR A 66 3.02 -9.83 -2.69
CA TYR A 66 3.10 -9.84 -1.24
C TYR A 66 1.99 -8.97 -0.63
N SER A 67 1.86 -7.71 -1.06
CA SER A 67 0.84 -6.78 -0.54
C SER A 67 -0.58 -7.32 -0.74
N THR A 68 -0.89 -7.89 -1.91
CA THR A 68 -2.21 -8.48 -2.17
C THR A 68 -2.46 -9.73 -1.33
N SER A 69 -1.45 -10.60 -1.15
CA SER A 69 -1.59 -11.79 -0.30
C SER A 69 -1.87 -11.46 1.17
N VAL A 70 -1.24 -10.42 1.71
CA VAL A 70 -1.48 -9.93 3.08
C VAL A 70 -2.90 -9.39 3.22
N LEU A 71 -3.38 -8.64 2.23
CA LEU A 71 -4.76 -8.13 2.21
C LEU A 71 -5.79 -9.26 2.08
N ASP A 72 -5.52 -10.28 1.26
CA ASP A 72 -6.38 -11.45 1.12
C ASP A 72 -6.43 -12.26 2.42
N GLN A 73 -5.29 -12.44 3.09
CA GLN A 73 -5.23 -13.09 4.40
C GLN A 73 -6.02 -12.30 5.45
N LEU A 74 -5.83 -10.99 5.55
CA LEU A 74 -6.58 -10.15 6.47
C LEU A 74 -8.08 -10.15 6.16
N ALA A 75 -8.45 -10.12 4.88
CA ALA A 75 -9.85 -10.20 4.44
C ALA A 75 -10.48 -11.52 4.88
N SER A 76 -9.78 -12.65 4.75
CA SER A 76 -10.29 -13.96 5.21
C SER A 76 -10.54 -14.02 6.72
N GLN A 77 -9.81 -13.24 7.51
CA GLN A 77 -9.92 -13.23 8.97
C GLN A 77 -10.99 -12.26 9.47
N ALA A 78 -11.15 -11.11 8.82
CA ALA A 78 -11.92 -9.99 9.37
C ALA A 78 -13.07 -9.49 8.48
N CYS A 79 -13.11 -9.88 7.20
CA CYS A 79 -14.09 -9.42 6.21
C CYS A 79 -15.06 -10.51 5.76
N GLY A 80 -15.37 -11.47 6.64
CA GLY A 80 -16.32 -12.57 6.35
C GLY A 80 -17.77 -12.11 6.11
N HIS A 81 -18.10 -10.87 6.45
CA HIS A 81 -19.41 -10.26 6.18
C HIS A 81 -19.54 -9.73 4.74
N VAL A 82 -18.45 -9.63 3.99
CA VAL A 82 -18.44 -9.24 2.58
C VAL A 82 -18.62 -10.48 1.71
N GLU A 83 -19.48 -10.41 0.69
CA GLU A 83 -19.76 -11.54 -0.19
C GLU A 83 -18.49 -12.11 -0.86
N ASP A 84 -18.37 -13.44 -0.90
CA ASP A 84 -17.25 -14.15 -1.57
C ASP A 84 -17.18 -13.89 -3.08
N SER A 85 -18.30 -13.49 -3.69
CA SER A 85 -18.43 -13.17 -5.10
C SER A 85 -17.65 -11.89 -5.51
N ASN A 86 -17.21 -11.08 -4.54
CA ASN A 86 -16.54 -9.80 -4.79
C ASN A 86 -15.16 -9.70 -4.08
N PRO A 87 -14.09 -10.25 -4.68
CA PRO A 87 -12.74 -10.23 -4.12
C PRO A 87 -12.20 -8.81 -3.91
N ALA A 88 -12.56 -7.88 -4.80
CA ALA A 88 -12.11 -6.50 -4.69
C ALA A 88 -12.72 -5.80 -3.45
N ALA A 89 -14.02 -5.99 -3.20
CA ALA A 89 -14.67 -5.46 -1.99
C ALA A 89 -14.06 -6.03 -0.70
N LYS A 90 -13.67 -7.31 -0.70
CA LYS A 90 -12.97 -7.94 0.42
C LYS A 90 -11.61 -7.30 0.71
N ARG A 91 -10.83 -7.04 -0.34
CA ARG A 91 -9.55 -6.33 -0.22
C ARG A 91 -9.72 -4.88 0.25
N ASN A 92 -10.77 -4.19 -0.19
CA ASN A 92 -11.09 -2.86 0.31
C ASN A 92 -11.40 -2.87 1.82
N CYS A 93 -12.23 -3.81 2.29
CA CYS A 93 -12.50 -3.99 3.72
C CYS A 93 -11.21 -4.26 4.51
N ALA A 94 -10.35 -5.15 4.03
CA ALA A 94 -9.07 -5.44 4.67
C ALA A 94 -8.15 -4.20 4.72
N ALA A 95 -8.13 -3.40 3.66
CA ALA A 95 -7.35 -2.18 3.59
C ALA A 95 -7.80 -1.15 4.65
N GLU A 96 -9.10 -0.97 4.84
CA GLU A 96 -9.64 -0.09 5.89
C GLU A 96 -9.23 -0.55 7.30
N ILE A 97 -9.33 -1.85 7.57
CA ILE A 97 -8.93 -2.43 8.86
C ILE A 97 -7.43 -2.21 9.11
N LEU A 98 -6.59 -2.48 8.12
CA LEU A 98 -5.14 -2.30 8.23
C LEU A 98 -4.78 -0.85 8.57
N LEU A 99 -5.36 0.11 7.83
CA LEU A 99 -5.09 1.53 8.05
C LEU A 99 -5.61 2.01 9.41
N MET A 100 -6.77 1.50 9.86
CA MET A 100 -7.29 1.79 11.19
C MET A 100 -6.35 1.28 12.30
N GLN A 101 -5.83 0.06 12.17
CA GLN A 101 -4.86 -0.51 13.11
C GLN A 101 -3.58 0.32 13.18
N GLN A 102 -3.05 0.74 12.03
CA GLN A 102 -1.87 1.60 11.96
C GLN A 102 -2.10 2.94 12.69
N GLN A 103 -3.26 3.58 12.49
CA GLN A 103 -3.59 4.84 13.17
C GLN A 103 -3.70 4.68 14.69
N MET A 104 -4.25 3.57 15.17
CA MET A 104 -4.31 3.29 16.60
C MET A 104 -2.92 3.11 17.21
N GLN A 105 -2.00 2.45 16.49
CA GLN A 105 -0.61 2.26 16.93
C GLN A 105 0.20 3.57 16.95
N GLN A 106 -0.16 4.55 16.12
CA GLN A 106 0.53 5.83 16.04
C GLN A 106 0.05 6.86 17.08
N ARG A 107 -0.98 6.56 17.88
CA ARG A 107 -1.42 7.46 18.96
C ARG A 107 -0.38 7.43 20.10
N PRO A 108 0.24 8.57 20.46
CA PRO A 108 1.06 8.63 21.66
C PRO A 108 0.19 8.28 22.88
N PRO A 109 0.73 7.58 23.89
CA PRO A 109 -0.02 7.27 25.10
C PRO A 109 -0.51 8.58 25.72
N GLN A 110 -1.83 8.72 25.91
CA GLN A 110 -2.37 9.84 26.67
C GLN A 110 -1.75 9.78 28.07
N GLN A 111 -0.89 10.74 28.38
CA GLN A 111 -0.45 10.99 29.74
C GLN A 111 -1.71 11.29 30.55
N GLY A 112 -2.04 10.37 31.46
CA GLY A 112 -3.20 10.52 32.36
C GLY A 112 -3.09 11.81 33.19
N PRO A 113 -4.23 12.34 33.67
CA PRO A 113 -4.25 13.59 34.42
C PRO A 113 -3.32 13.50 35.64
N GLN A 114 -2.34 14.41 35.71
CA GLN A 114 -1.56 14.63 36.93
C GLN A 114 -2.55 15.12 38.00
N MET A 115 -2.86 14.26 38.97
CA MET A 115 -3.50 14.70 40.20
C MET A 115 -2.46 15.46 41.03
N GLN A 116 -2.73 16.75 41.24
CA GLN A 116 -2.09 17.57 42.28
C GLN A 116 -2.76 17.29 43.63
#